data_AF-A0A4Q1III0-F1
#
_entry.id   AF-A0A4Q1III0-F1
#
_cell.length_a   1.000
_cell.length_b   1.000
_cell.length_c   1.000
_cell.angle_alpha   90.00
_cell.angle_beta   90.00
_cell.angle_gamma   90.00
#
_symmetry.space_group_name_H-M   'P 1'
#
loop_
_entity.id
_entity.type
_entity.pdbx_description
1 polymer ?
#
loop_
_entity_poly.entity_id
_entity_poly.type
_entity_poly.pdbx_seq_one_letter_code
_entity_poly.pdbx_strand_id
1 'polypeptide(L)'
;MKFFIDTANLEQIKEAQALGVLDGVTTNPSLMAKEGITGAENILQHYLDICNAVDGDVSAEVIATDFEGMVQQGEELAALHPQIVVKLPMIADGVKACKYFSDKGIRTNVTLVFSAGQALLAAKAGATYVSPFLGRLDDISTDGLHLISE
;
A
#
# COMPACT_ATOMS: atom_id res chain seq x y z
N MET A 1 12.16 0.54 13.78
CA MET A 1 12.01 0.45 12.32
C MET A 1 11.36 -0.89 12.04
N LYS A 2 10.33 -0.92 11.20
CA LYS A 2 9.69 -2.16 10.75
C LYS A 2 10.22 -2.52 9.36
N PHE A 3 10.31 -3.80 9.02
CA PHE A 3 10.73 -4.28 7.71
C PHE A 3 9.56 -4.86 6.94
N PHE A 4 9.26 -4.28 5.79
CA PHE A 4 8.23 -4.74 4.87
C PHE A 4 8.90 -5.23 3.60
N ILE A 5 8.37 -6.31 3.00
CA ILE A 5 8.81 -6.79 1.69
C ILE A 5 7.87 -6.27 0.60
N ASP A 6 8.42 -5.77 -0.51
CA ASP A 6 7.64 -5.28 -1.65
C ASP A 6 7.60 -6.34 -2.76
N THR A 7 6.66 -7.28 -2.65
CA THR A 7 6.51 -8.40 -3.60
C THR A 7 5.09 -8.96 -3.56
N ALA A 8 4.68 -9.63 -4.64
CA ALA A 8 3.48 -10.47 -4.65
C ALA A 8 3.84 -11.98 -4.63
N ASN A 9 5.12 -12.34 -4.64
CA ASN A 9 5.55 -13.73 -4.69
C ASN A 9 5.40 -14.41 -3.30
N LEU A 10 4.53 -15.42 -3.20
CA LEU A 10 4.25 -16.10 -1.93
C LEU A 10 5.44 -16.88 -1.35
N GLU A 11 6.36 -17.37 -2.19
CA GLU A 11 7.55 -18.08 -1.71
C GLU A 11 8.50 -17.11 -1.02
N GLN A 12 8.75 -15.95 -1.63
CA GLN A 12 9.57 -14.88 -1.04
C GLN A 12 8.96 -14.36 0.27
N ILE A 13 7.63 -14.21 0.33
CA ILE A 13 6.94 -13.76 1.55
C ILE A 13 7.12 -14.79 2.67
N LYS A 14 6.93 -16.10 2.38
CA LYS A 14 7.12 -17.17 3.36
C LYS A 14 8.57 -17.30 3.82
N GLU A 15 9.52 -17.12 2.92
CA GLU A 15 10.94 -17.11 3.26
C GLU A 15 11.26 -15.93 4.18
N ALA A 16 10.81 -14.72 3.85
CA ALA A 16 11.01 -13.53 4.68
C ALA A 16 10.32 -13.65 6.06
N GLN A 17 9.13 -14.25 6.12
CA GLN A 17 8.45 -14.57 7.38
C GLN A 17 9.28 -15.58 8.20
N ALA A 18 9.84 -16.61 7.56
CA ALA A 18 10.66 -17.61 8.23
C ALA A 18 12.00 -17.05 8.74
N LEU A 19 12.52 -15.98 8.13
CA LEU A 19 13.68 -15.23 8.65
C LEU A 19 13.38 -14.54 10.00
N GLY A 20 12.11 -14.35 10.36
CA GLY A 20 11.70 -13.79 11.65
C GLY A 20 11.87 -12.27 11.79
N VAL A 21 12.04 -11.57 10.67
CA VAL A 21 12.24 -10.11 10.64
C VAL A 21 11.14 -9.36 9.86
N LEU A 22 10.17 -10.08 9.29
CA LEU A 22 9.13 -9.50 8.45
C LEU A 22 7.98 -8.92 9.30
N ASP A 23 7.69 -7.65 9.11
CA ASP A 23 6.61 -6.92 9.81
C ASP A 23 5.39 -6.62 8.91
N GLY A 24 5.48 -6.95 7.61
CA GLY A 24 4.40 -6.73 6.66
C GLY A 24 4.82 -6.87 5.19
N VAL A 25 3.84 -6.71 4.31
CA VAL A 25 3.99 -6.83 2.85
C VAL A 25 3.39 -5.61 2.19
N THR A 26 4.05 -5.06 1.17
CA THR A 26 3.45 -4.12 0.24
C THR A 26 3.33 -4.77 -1.13
N THR A 27 2.18 -4.56 -1.79
CA THR A 27 2.00 -4.96 -3.17
C THR A 27 1.62 -3.75 -4.03
N ASN A 28 1.53 -3.99 -5.34
CA ASN A 28 0.94 -3.09 -6.31
C ASN A 28 0.48 -3.92 -7.53
N PRO A 29 -0.33 -3.36 -8.44
CA PRO A 29 -0.84 -4.10 -9.60
C PRO A 29 0.26 -4.68 -10.50
N SER A 30 1.40 -3.99 -10.62
CA SER A 30 2.53 -4.47 -11.43
C SER A 30 3.22 -5.69 -10.82
N LEU A 31 3.35 -5.76 -9.49
CA LEU A 31 3.88 -6.93 -8.79
C LEU A 31 2.93 -8.13 -8.92
N MET A 32 1.62 -7.92 -8.75
CA MET A 32 0.62 -8.98 -8.97
C MET A 32 0.69 -9.55 -10.40
N ALA A 33 0.76 -8.66 -11.39
CA ALA A 33 0.84 -9.06 -12.80
C ALA A 33 2.14 -9.82 -13.14
N LYS A 34 3.27 -9.48 -12.50
CA LYS A 34 4.55 -10.20 -12.70
C LYS A 34 4.49 -11.66 -12.25
N GLU A 35 3.72 -11.95 -11.20
CA GLU A 35 3.48 -13.31 -10.73
C GLU A 35 2.32 -14.01 -11.49
N GLY A 36 1.79 -13.39 -12.54
CA GLY A 36 0.70 -13.95 -13.36
C GLY A 36 -0.69 -13.85 -12.72
N ILE A 37 -0.83 -13.13 -11.61
CA ILE A 37 -2.09 -12.99 -10.88
C ILE A 37 -2.94 -11.94 -11.58
N THR A 38 -4.02 -12.39 -12.22
CA THR A 38 -4.90 -11.55 -13.04
C THR A 38 -6.36 -11.92 -12.85
N GLY A 39 -7.25 -10.95 -13.03
CA GLY A 39 -8.69 -11.10 -12.77
C GLY A 39 -9.04 -10.82 -11.30
N ALA A 40 -10.22 -10.24 -11.08
CA ALA A 40 -10.62 -9.74 -9.77
C ALA A 40 -10.60 -10.85 -8.70
N GLU A 41 -11.23 -11.99 -8.95
CA GLU A 41 -11.31 -13.10 -7.99
C GLU A 41 -9.93 -13.62 -7.58
N ASN A 42 -9.02 -13.82 -8.55
CA ASN A 42 -7.66 -14.29 -8.27
C ASN A 42 -6.86 -13.27 -7.46
N ILE A 43 -7.02 -11.97 -7.74
CA ILE A 43 -6.35 -10.91 -6.99
C ILE A 43 -6.82 -10.89 -5.53
N LEU A 44 -8.14 -10.96 -5.30
CA LEU A 44 -8.69 -10.99 -3.94
C LEU A 44 -8.26 -12.24 -3.18
N GLN A 45 -8.30 -13.41 -3.83
CA GLN A 45 -7.79 -14.66 -3.23
C GLN A 45 -6.30 -14.56 -2.89
N HIS A 46 -5.50 -13.98 -3.78
CA HIS A 46 -4.07 -13.83 -3.52
C HIS A 46 -3.77 -12.91 -2.34
N TYR A 47 -4.54 -11.84 -2.14
CA TYR A 47 -4.41 -11.03 -0.94
C TYR A 47 -4.69 -11.83 0.33
N LEU A 48 -5.71 -12.70 0.33
CA LEU A 48 -5.97 -13.60 1.46
C LEU A 48 -4.81 -14.57 1.68
N ASP A 49 -4.23 -15.13 0.61
CA ASP A 49 -3.09 -16.03 0.70
C ASP A 49 -1.86 -15.33 1.28
N ILE A 50 -1.62 -14.06 0.92
CA ILE A 50 -0.57 -13.23 1.52
C ILE A 50 -0.86 -13.01 3.01
N CYS A 51 -2.07 -12.57 3.37
CA CYS A 51 -2.45 -12.37 4.78
C CYS A 51 -2.29 -13.64 5.63
N ASN A 52 -2.59 -14.81 5.08
CA ASN A 52 -2.39 -16.09 5.77
C ASN A 52 -0.91 -16.50 5.90
N ALA A 53 -0.01 -15.89 5.12
CA ALA A 53 1.42 -16.20 5.11
C ALA A 53 2.28 -15.26 5.96
N VAL A 54 1.72 -14.15 6.44
CA VAL A 54 2.44 -13.11 7.21
C VAL A 54 1.60 -12.68 8.41
N ASP A 55 2.21 -12.34 9.54
CA ASP A 55 1.46 -11.83 10.71
C ASP A 55 1.20 -10.31 10.65
N GLY A 56 1.95 -9.63 9.78
CA GLY A 56 2.02 -8.17 9.65
C GLY A 56 0.99 -7.54 8.71
N ASP A 57 1.09 -6.23 8.53
CA ASP A 57 0.16 -5.50 7.65
C ASP A 57 0.40 -5.81 6.17
N VAL A 58 -0.68 -5.88 5.39
CA VAL A 58 -0.62 -6.12 3.94
C VAL A 58 -1.22 -4.92 3.21
N SER A 59 -0.39 -4.13 2.52
CA SER A 59 -0.87 -2.99 1.73
C SER A 59 -1.42 -3.46 0.38
N ALA A 60 -2.73 -3.30 0.17
CA ALA A 60 -3.45 -3.67 -1.05
C ALA A 60 -3.91 -2.43 -1.83
N GLU A 61 -3.52 -2.33 -3.10
CA GLU A 61 -3.69 -1.11 -3.90
C GLU A 61 -4.98 -1.08 -4.71
N VAL A 62 -5.71 0.03 -4.63
CA VAL A 62 -6.83 0.33 -5.54
C VAL A 62 -6.32 0.73 -6.92
N ILE A 63 -7.09 0.45 -7.96
CA ILE A 63 -6.74 0.81 -9.35
C ILE A 63 -7.54 2.03 -9.81
N ALA A 64 -8.70 2.29 -9.19
CA ALA A 64 -9.52 3.46 -9.48
C ALA A 64 -8.77 4.77 -9.25
N THR A 65 -9.12 5.78 -10.05
CA THR A 65 -8.52 7.14 -9.97
C THR A 65 -9.53 8.20 -9.56
N ASP A 66 -10.81 7.87 -9.50
CA ASP A 66 -11.91 8.69 -9.00
C ASP A 66 -12.29 8.30 -7.57
N PHE A 67 -12.89 9.24 -6.84
CA PHE A 67 -13.25 9.04 -5.43
C PHE A 67 -14.22 7.86 -5.22
N GLU A 68 -15.29 7.77 -6.00
CA GLU A 68 -16.31 6.74 -5.87
C GLU A 68 -15.72 5.34 -6.10
N GLY A 69 -14.92 5.18 -7.16
CA GLY A 69 -14.24 3.93 -7.48
C GLY A 69 -13.23 3.52 -6.40
N MET A 70 -12.47 4.47 -5.85
CA MET A 70 -11.52 4.18 -4.76
C MET A 70 -12.25 3.75 -3.48
N VAL A 71 -13.37 4.38 -3.15
CA VAL A 71 -14.19 4.00 -2.01
C VAL A 71 -14.72 2.57 -2.18
N GLN A 72 -15.31 2.26 -3.33
CA GLN A 72 -15.85 0.94 -3.61
C GLN A 72 -14.77 -0.15 -3.51
N GLN A 73 -13.65 0.02 -4.22
CA GLN A 73 -12.56 -0.96 -4.24
C GLN A 73 -11.88 -1.08 -2.86
N GLY A 74 -11.68 0.04 -2.17
CA GLY A 74 -11.03 0.03 -0.87
C GLY A 74 -11.89 -0.60 0.23
N GLU A 75 -13.21 -0.44 0.20
CA GLU A 75 -14.10 -1.15 1.12
C GLU A 75 -14.11 -2.66 0.87
N GLU A 76 -14.10 -3.09 -0.40
CA GLU A 76 -13.97 -4.50 -0.77
C GLU A 76 -12.66 -5.11 -0.27
N LEU A 77 -11.53 -4.42 -0.49
CA LEU A 77 -10.23 -4.84 0.00
C LEU A 77 -10.17 -4.91 1.53
N ALA A 78 -10.65 -3.87 2.22
CA ALA A 78 -10.64 -3.82 3.69
C ALA A 78 -11.51 -4.90 4.34
N ALA A 79 -12.55 -5.36 3.65
CA ALA A 79 -13.42 -6.44 4.13
C ALA A 79 -12.78 -7.83 4.03
N LEU A 80 -11.73 -8.02 3.22
CA LEU A 80 -11.08 -9.33 3.02
C LEU A 80 -10.43 -9.85 4.30
N HIS A 81 -9.65 -9.02 4.97
CA HIS A 81 -8.86 -9.44 6.13
C HIS A 81 -8.48 -8.24 7.02
N PRO A 82 -8.48 -8.36 8.36
CA PRO A 82 -8.10 -7.26 9.26
C PRO A 82 -6.67 -6.75 9.06
N GLN A 83 -5.78 -7.55 8.47
CA GLN A 83 -4.40 -7.14 8.14
C GLN A 83 -4.31 -6.20 6.93
N ILE A 84 -5.38 -6.06 6.14
CA ILE A 84 -5.35 -5.21 4.95
C ILE A 84 -5.24 -3.73 5.34
N VAL A 85 -4.37 -3.05 4.62
CA VAL A 85 -4.21 -1.60 4.61
C VAL A 85 -4.48 -1.13 3.18
N VAL A 86 -5.51 -0.30 3.00
CA VAL A 86 -5.90 0.16 1.66
C VAL A 86 -4.88 1.17 1.15
N LYS A 87 -4.21 0.84 0.05
CA LYS A 87 -3.17 1.66 -0.55
C LYS A 87 -3.78 2.58 -1.61
N LEU A 88 -3.60 3.88 -1.43
CA LEU A 88 -4.22 4.94 -2.22
C LEU A 88 -3.15 5.82 -2.87
N PRO A 89 -3.29 6.22 -4.15
CA PRO A 89 -2.34 7.13 -4.77
C PRO A 89 -2.47 8.56 -4.22
N MET A 90 -1.36 9.28 -4.13
CA MET A 90 -1.31 10.71 -3.80
C MET A 90 -1.87 11.57 -4.96
N ILE A 91 -3.19 11.65 -5.03
CA ILE A 91 -3.96 12.55 -5.91
C ILE A 91 -5.12 13.16 -5.12
N ALA A 92 -5.78 14.20 -5.65
CA ALA A 92 -6.86 14.91 -4.94
C ALA A 92 -7.96 13.96 -4.45
N ASP A 93 -8.43 13.04 -5.30
CA ASP A 93 -9.44 12.06 -4.91
C ASP A 93 -8.91 10.97 -3.98
N GLY A 94 -7.62 10.63 -4.07
CA GLY A 94 -6.95 9.75 -3.11
C GLY A 94 -6.87 10.35 -1.72
N VAL A 95 -6.66 11.66 -1.59
CA VAL A 95 -6.71 12.37 -0.31
C VAL A 95 -8.12 12.38 0.27
N LYS A 96 -9.16 12.59 -0.56
CA LYS A 96 -10.57 12.49 -0.14
C LYS A 96 -10.92 11.07 0.33
N ALA A 97 -10.51 10.05 -0.43
CA ALA A 97 -10.72 8.65 -0.09
C ALA A 97 -10.00 8.29 1.22
N CYS A 98 -8.77 8.77 1.41
CA CYS A 98 -8.02 8.59 2.65
C CYS A 98 -8.81 9.12 3.86
N LYS A 99 -9.38 10.34 3.75
CA LYS A 99 -10.21 10.92 4.80
C LYS A 99 -11.46 10.10 5.09
N TYR A 100 -12.13 9.64 4.03
CA TYR A 100 -13.31 8.78 4.14
C TYR A 100 -12.99 7.49 4.91
N PHE A 101 -11.92 6.79 4.55
CA PHE A 101 -11.52 5.55 5.21
C PHE A 101 -11.07 5.78 6.65
N SER A 102 -10.32 6.85 6.91
CA SER A 102 -9.89 7.22 8.27
C SER A 102 -11.08 7.47 9.19
N ASP A 103 -12.15 8.13 8.71
CA ASP A 103 -13.37 8.37 9.51
C ASP A 103 -14.11 7.08 9.87
N LYS A 104 -13.91 6.02 9.09
CA LYS A 104 -14.46 4.68 9.32
C LYS A 104 -13.52 3.74 10.09
N GLY A 105 -12.33 4.22 10.47
CA GLY A 105 -11.30 3.38 11.11
C GLY A 105 -10.65 2.37 10.17
N ILE A 106 -10.79 2.53 8.85
CA ILE A 106 -10.13 1.70 7.85
C ILE A 106 -8.72 2.26 7.62
N ARG A 107 -7.72 1.40 7.76
CA ARG A 107 -6.31 1.78 7.68
C ARG A 107 -5.89 2.01 6.24
N THR A 108 -5.12 3.06 5.99
CA THR A 108 -4.69 3.48 4.65
C THR A 108 -3.19 3.70 4.56
N ASN A 109 -2.63 3.38 3.38
CA ASN A 109 -1.25 3.69 3.00
C ASN A 109 -1.27 4.62 1.78
N VAL A 110 -0.93 5.89 1.95
CA VAL A 110 -0.89 6.82 0.82
C VAL A 110 0.46 6.72 0.12
N THR A 111 0.43 6.27 -1.13
CA THR A 111 1.60 5.95 -1.97
C THR A 111 1.89 7.04 -3.01
N LEU A 112 2.99 6.90 -3.75
CA LEU A 112 3.43 7.84 -4.79
C LEU A 112 3.67 9.25 -4.25
N VAL A 113 4.28 9.34 -3.07
CA VAL A 113 4.66 10.59 -2.43
C VAL A 113 6.10 10.97 -2.82
N PHE A 114 6.29 12.21 -3.21
CA PHE A 114 7.55 12.74 -3.73
C PHE A 114 7.94 14.10 -3.11
N SER A 115 7.14 14.61 -2.16
CA SER A 115 7.45 15.85 -1.42
C SER A 115 6.88 15.84 0.00
N ALA A 116 7.50 16.60 0.91
CA ALA A 116 7.03 16.76 2.28
C ALA A 116 5.61 17.36 2.34
N GLY A 117 5.27 18.26 1.41
CA GLY A 117 3.94 18.83 1.30
C GLY A 117 2.86 17.79 0.99
N GLN A 118 3.16 16.83 0.11
CA GLN A 118 2.29 15.68 -0.14
C GLN A 118 2.15 14.80 1.11
N ALA A 119 3.26 14.47 1.76
CA ALA A 119 3.24 13.68 3.00
C ALA A 119 2.36 14.35 4.09
N LEU A 120 2.46 15.67 4.23
CA LEU A 120 1.65 16.44 5.16
C LEU A 120 0.15 16.38 4.82
N LEU A 121 -0.22 16.44 3.54
CA LEU A 121 -1.61 16.29 3.10
C LEU A 121 -2.17 14.89 3.45
N ALA A 122 -1.41 13.82 3.18
CA ALA A 122 -1.80 12.46 3.56
C ALA A 122 -1.99 12.33 5.08
N ALA A 123 -1.02 12.82 5.86
CA ALA A 123 -1.11 12.79 7.33
C ALA A 123 -2.33 13.57 7.85
N LYS A 124 -2.61 14.75 7.29
CA LYS A 124 -3.79 15.55 7.66
C LYS A 124 -5.12 14.89 7.27
N ALA A 125 -5.12 14.08 6.21
CA ALA A 125 -6.27 13.27 5.82
C ALA A 125 -6.46 12.01 6.67
N GLY A 126 -5.55 11.71 7.60
CA GLY A 126 -5.66 10.55 8.50
C GLY A 126 -5.02 9.26 7.97
N ALA A 127 -4.04 9.38 7.07
CA ALA A 127 -3.29 8.23 6.59
C ALA A 127 -2.64 7.45 7.75
N THR A 128 -2.74 6.12 7.73
CA THR A 128 -2.02 5.26 8.69
C THR A 128 -0.54 5.18 8.33
N TYR A 129 -0.26 5.10 7.02
CA TYR A 129 1.08 5.09 6.45
C TYR A 129 1.20 6.09 5.30
N VAL A 130 2.40 6.60 5.09
CA VAL A 130 2.79 7.40 3.92
C VAL A 130 4.01 6.73 3.31
N SER A 131 3.99 6.54 1.99
CA SER A 131 5.07 5.86 1.26
C SER A 131 5.75 6.80 0.26
N PRO A 132 6.85 7.50 0.66
CA PRO A 132 7.72 8.24 -0.23
C PRO A 132 8.54 7.32 -1.16
N PHE A 133 8.74 7.71 -2.42
CA PHE A 133 9.42 6.89 -3.43
C PHE A 133 10.86 7.39 -3.69
N LEU A 134 11.78 6.98 -2.82
CA LEU A 134 13.19 7.44 -2.84
C LEU A 134 13.90 7.09 -4.15
N GLY A 135 13.90 5.81 -4.55
CA GLY A 135 14.61 5.38 -5.76
C GLY A 135 14.13 6.09 -7.03
N ARG A 136 12.85 6.48 -7.09
CA ARG A 136 12.32 7.25 -8.23
C ARG A 136 12.76 8.72 -8.22
N LEU A 137 13.07 9.30 -7.06
CA LEU A 137 13.72 10.60 -6.97
C LEU A 137 15.18 10.50 -7.39
N ASP A 138 15.88 9.45 -6.92
CA ASP A 138 17.27 9.20 -7.28
C ASP A 138 17.41 9.01 -8.82
N ASP A 139 16.47 8.31 -9.45
CA ASP A 139 16.40 8.12 -10.91
C ASP A 139 16.35 9.44 -11.70
N ILE A 140 15.83 10.52 -11.09
CA ILE A 140 15.77 11.87 -11.68
C ILE A 140 16.81 12.82 -11.06
N SER A 141 17.88 12.29 -10.48
CA SER A 141 19.00 13.05 -9.89
C SER A 141 18.58 13.95 -8.72
N THR A 142 17.53 13.57 -7.98
CA THR A 142 17.12 14.23 -6.74
C THR A 142 17.42 13.29 -5.57
N ASP A 143 18.10 13.77 -4.52
CA ASP A 143 18.42 12.94 -3.35
C ASP A 143 17.14 12.50 -2.62
N GLY A 144 16.77 11.23 -2.76
CA GLY A 144 15.59 10.67 -2.12
C GLY A 144 15.68 10.65 -0.59
N LEU A 145 16.87 10.49 -0.02
CA LEU A 145 17.06 10.49 1.44
C LEU A 145 16.81 11.88 2.03
N HIS A 146 17.07 12.94 1.26
CA HIS A 146 16.75 14.30 1.70
C HIS A 146 15.26 14.45 2.00
N LEU A 147 14.37 13.90 1.17
CA LEU A 147 12.91 13.94 1.40
C LEU A 147 12.51 13.29 2.73
N ILE A 148 13.20 12.25 3.17
CA ILE A 148 12.91 11.60 4.46
C ILE A 148 13.32 12.49 5.65
N SER A 149 14.29 13.39 5.45
CA SER A 149 14.79 14.29 6.49
C SER A 149 13.98 15.59 6.65
N GLU A 150 13.19 15.97 5.65
CA GLU A 150 12.32 17.16 5.66
C GLU A 150 11.08 16.99 6.55
#